data_AF-A5DMI8-F1
#
_entry.id   AF-A5DMI8-F1
#
_cell.length_a   1.000
_cell.length_b   1.000
_cell.length_c   1.000
_cell.angle_alpha   90.00
_cell.angle_beta   90.00
_cell.angle_gamma   90.00
#
_symmetry.space_group_name_H-M   'P 1'
#
loop_
_entity.id
_entity.type
_entity.pdbx_description
1 polymer ?
#
loop_
_entity_poly.entity_id
_entity_poly.type
_entity_poly.pdbx_seq_one_letter_code
_entity_poly.pdbx_strand_id
1 'polypeptide(L)'
;MALILGLGAEVNLPDEGGVLDENEQLIYIESRRRTIWSIYMMDRCNSSGRNRSSAIKVSDIEVNLPCEEREFLFGIPGKTLRYNDIIVRIKSKDIVSMQQMPVCNFTIVVFEIWSKVARWVGEMDGKSNRSRNLNSDETYSQLTAELKHLQESLPNHLKFNEHNLQAHISHFDGAHFGYFHALLLLCDIFLLRETFFCGQTALPSGCWKSSLLQMLNLLKDLTLLISTLKRKNMMVIAPFTAFEVFTASISGLFFYAYPNQILKKQFLLEDRGKDDEVINAEIQEIKEGFRSVAYSNMDMLVDWANSWELAKRWYHSINKLGQVFESCLSENTSLLENESIRHEIQDYGDGTVGEIHTTVKTRRVSIQNLLASNSGSEYSPEKSGSDSTSNVQDFRHGDDFYIKLIPSPVLDIFSSSASPGFMQRFDTEWENIDRL
;
A
#
# COMPACT_ATOMS: atom_id res chain seq x y z
N MET A 1 15.40 -2.98 14.58
CA MET A 1 16.05 -1.76 15.10
C MET A 1 15.08 -0.89 15.92
N ALA A 2 13.92 -0.50 15.40
CA ALA A 2 12.97 0.37 16.13
C ALA A 2 12.57 -0.16 17.53
N LEU A 3 12.24 -1.45 17.65
CA LEU A 3 11.95 -2.07 18.94
C LEU A 3 13.17 -2.12 19.88
N ILE A 4 14.37 -2.33 19.33
CA ILE A 4 15.64 -2.33 20.08
C ILE A 4 15.93 -0.93 20.65
N LEU A 5 15.63 0.11 19.88
CA LEU A 5 15.68 1.51 20.30
C LEU A 5 14.56 1.89 21.28
N GLY A 6 13.72 0.92 21.69
CA GLY A 6 12.69 1.14 22.69
C GLY A 6 11.53 2.03 22.23
N LEU A 7 11.33 2.22 20.92
CA LEU A 7 10.22 3.04 20.39
C LEU A 7 8.85 2.39 20.62
N GLY A 8 8.80 1.08 20.86
CA GLY A 8 7.58 0.34 21.18
C GLY A 8 7.12 0.48 22.63
N ALA A 9 7.89 1.14 23.50
CA ALA A 9 7.56 1.30 24.92
C ALA A 9 7.72 2.75 25.39
N GLU A 10 6.85 3.17 26.31
CA GLU A 10 6.90 4.50 26.94
C GLU A 10 8.06 4.67 27.94
N VAL A 11 8.75 3.57 28.28
CA VAL A 11 9.73 3.48 29.39
C VAL A 11 11.08 4.17 29.09
N ASN A 12 11.37 4.51 27.83
CA ASN A 12 12.67 5.05 27.39
C ASN A 12 12.59 6.54 27.01
N LEU A 13 11.91 7.35 27.80
CA LEU A 13 12.03 8.81 27.65
C LEU A 13 13.38 9.23 28.24
N PRO A 14 14.22 9.94 27.48
CA PRO A 14 15.44 10.46 28.05
C PRO A 14 15.02 11.43 29.16
N ASP A 15 15.38 11.08 30.38
CA ASP A 15 15.45 12.02 31.50
C ASP A 15 16.69 12.89 31.22
N GLU A 16 16.64 13.68 30.14
CA GLU A 16 17.65 14.72 29.90
C GLU A 16 17.44 15.74 31.00
N GLY A 17 18.14 15.54 32.12
CA GLY A 17 18.05 16.37 33.30
C GLY A 17 18.12 17.86 32.94
N GLY A 18 16.94 18.49 32.87
CA GLY A 18 16.74 19.93 32.95
C GLY A 18 16.78 20.78 31.67
N VAL A 19 16.61 20.25 30.44
CA VAL A 19 16.81 21.08 29.22
C VAL A 19 15.60 21.32 28.32
N LEU A 20 14.58 20.46 28.30
CA LEU A 20 13.40 20.64 27.41
C LEU A 20 12.21 21.25 28.16
N ASP A 21 11.53 22.20 27.51
CA ASP A 21 10.22 22.69 27.97
C ASP A 21 9.19 21.53 27.99
N GLU A 22 8.16 21.61 28.83
CA GLU A 22 7.14 20.55 28.95
C GLU A 22 6.48 20.26 27.59
N ASN A 23 6.27 21.29 26.77
CA ASN A 23 5.69 21.13 25.43
C ASN A 23 6.67 20.40 24.49
N GLU A 24 7.97 20.72 24.54
CA GLU A 24 9.00 20.06 23.74
C GLU A 24 9.14 18.59 24.11
N GLN A 25 9.00 18.26 25.40
CA GLN A 25 8.98 16.88 25.87
C GLN A 25 7.77 16.12 25.30
N LEU A 26 6.57 16.74 25.29
CA LEU A 26 5.37 16.14 24.72
C LEU A 26 5.49 15.94 23.20
N ILE A 27 6.06 16.91 22.48
CA ILE A 27 6.36 16.79 21.04
C ILE A 27 7.33 15.65 20.78
N TYR A 28 8.38 15.52 21.60
CA TYR A 28 9.36 14.44 21.48
C TYR A 28 8.74 13.06 21.71
N ILE A 29 7.93 12.91 22.76
CA ILE A 29 7.18 11.67 23.05
C ILE A 29 6.31 11.29 21.84
N GLU A 30 5.53 12.24 21.34
CA GLU A 30 4.61 12.00 20.23
C GLU A 30 5.35 11.72 18.92
N SER A 31 6.50 12.36 18.68
CA SER A 31 7.38 12.06 17.54
C SER A 31 7.83 10.60 17.55
N ARG A 32 8.17 10.04 18.72
CA ARG A 32 8.53 8.62 18.88
C ARG A 32 7.32 7.71 18.59
N ARG A 33 6.13 8.05 19.09
CA ARG A 33 4.89 7.30 18.80
C ARG A 33 4.58 7.25 17.32
N ARG A 34 4.57 8.42 16.66
CA ARG A 34 4.34 8.52 15.22
C ARG A 34 5.38 7.73 14.43
N THR A 35 6.66 7.79 14.84
CA THR A 35 7.74 7.03 14.20
C THR A 35 7.49 5.52 14.24
N ILE A 36 7.18 4.93 15.41
CA ILE A 36 6.95 3.47 15.48
C ILE A 36 5.71 3.05 14.69
N TRP A 37 4.63 3.84 14.72
CA TRP A 37 3.42 3.54 13.95
C TRP A 37 3.61 3.70 12.44
N SER A 38 4.40 4.68 11.98
CA SER A 38 4.78 4.79 10.57
C SER A 38 5.62 3.60 10.10
N ILE A 39 6.60 3.17 10.91
CA ILE A 39 7.39 1.97 10.63
C ILE A 39 6.50 0.73 10.58
N TYR A 40 5.54 0.62 11.50
CA TYR A 40 4.57 -0.46 11.53
C TYR A 40 3.72 -0.52 10.26
N MET A 41 3.14 0.61 9.83
CA MET A 41 2.36 0.68 8.58
C MET A 41 3.22 0.31 7.37
N MET A 42 4.47 0.79 7.30
CA MET A 42 5.39 0.46 6.22
C MET A 42 5.76 -1.04 6.20
N ASP A 43 5.95 -1.66 7.36
CA ASP A 43 6.16 -3.10 7.46
C ASP A 43 4.95 -3.88 6.91
N ARG A 44 3.73 -3.40 7.14
CA ARG A 44 2.49 -3.99 6.58
C ARG A 44 2.45 -3.86 5.05
N CYS A 45 2.81 -2.70 4.49
CA CYS A 45 2.92 -2.52 3.05
C CYS A 45 3.93 -3.49 2.41
N ASN A 46 5.13 -3.58 2.99
CA ASN A 46 6.24 -4.33 2.42
C ASN A 46 6.13 -5.86 2.63
N SER A 47 5.44 -6.27 3.69
CA SER A 47 5.22 -7.68 4.01
C SER A 47 3.97 -8.26 3.36
N SER A 48 3.36 -7.52 2.43
CA SER A 48 2.20 -7.97 1.66
C SER A 48 2.64 -8.91 0.53
N GLY A 49 1.93 -10.03 0.37
CA GLY A 49 2.13 -11.01 -0.71
C GLY A 49 2.74 -12.34 -0.29
N ARG A 50 3.01 -13.19 -1.29
CA ARG A 50 3.46 -14.58 -1.06
C ARG A 50 4.80 -14.64 -0.33
N ASN A 51 4.87 -15.50 0.68
CA ASN A 51 6.10 -15.80 1.44
C ASN A 51 6.76 -14.56 2.08
N ARG A 52 5.99 -13.50 2.37
CA ARG A 52 6.48 -12.33 3.10
C ARG A 52 5.92 -12.32 4.51
N SER A 53 6.82 -12.25 5.49
CA SER A 53 6.46 -12.21 6.91
C SER A 53 6.74 -10.83 7.47
N SER A 54 5.80 -10.31 8.27
CA SER A 54 5.97 -9.05 8.99
C SER A 54 7.10 -9.16 10.01
N ALA A 55 7.91 -8.10 10.09
CA ALA A 55 8.99 -8.01 11.06
C ALA A 55 8.50 -7.57 12.45
N ILE A 56 7.37 -6.85 12.55
CA ILE A 56 6.87 -6.25 13.79
C ILE A 56 5.48 -6.79 14.11
N LYS A 57 5.33 -7.42 15.28
CA LYS A 57 4.00 -7.80 15.80
C LYS A 57 3.36 -6.60 16.48
N VAL A 58 2.06 -6.45 16.33
CA VAL A 58 1.31 -5.38 17.01
C VAL A 58 1.37 -5.51 18.54
N SER A 59 1.52 -6.73 19.05
CA SER A 59 1.69 -7.02 20.47
C SER A 59 2.98 -6.41 21.06
N ASP A 60 3.96 -6.10 20.22
CA ASP A 60 5.26 -5.59 20.64
C ASP A 60 5.27 -4.05 20.72
N ILE A 61 4.14 -3.41 20.41
CA ILE A 61 3.94 -1.96 20.47
C ILE A 61 2.95 -1.65 21.60
N GLU A 62 3.47 -1.12 22.71
CA GLU A 62 2.70 -0.79 23.91
C GLU A 62 2.42 0.72 24.07
N VAL A 63 2.94 1.54 23.16
CA VAL A 63 2.67 2.99 23.12
C VAL A 63 1.25 3.27 22.62
N ASN A 64 0.76 4.46 22.94
CA ASN A 64 -0.54 4.90 22.41
C ASN A 64 -0.48 5.15 20.89
N LEU A 65 -1.65 5.09 20.26
CA LEU A 65 -1.85 5.54 18.89
C LEU A 65 -1.59 7.06 18.78
N PRO A 66 -1.25 7.56 17.58
CA PRO A 66 -0.96 8.98 17.39
C PRO A 66 -2.11 9.90 17.80
N CYS A 67 -1.77 11.11 18.25
CA CYS A 67 -2.75 12.18 18.53
C CYS A 67 -3.05 13.03 17.29
N GLU A 68 -4.02 13.95 17.39
CA GLU A 68 -4.31 14.89 16.31
C GLU A 68 -3.11 15.79 16.02
N GLU A 69 -3.05 16.28 14.78
CA GLU A 69 -1.98 17.16 14.34
C GLU A 69 -1.84 18.41 15.22
N ARG A 70 -2.96 18.97 15.67
CA ARG A 70 -2.94 20.12 16.57
C ARG A 70 -2.27 19.79 17.91
N GLU A 71 -2.59 18.65 18.52
CA GLU A 71 -1.98 18.31 19.80
C GLU A 71 -0.47 18.08 19.65
N PHE A 72 -0.07 17.43 18.56
CA PHE A 72 1.34 17.26 18.23
C PHE A 72 2.06 18.60 18.05
N LEU A 73 1.56 19.49 17.19
CA LEU A 73 2.25 20.74 16.84
C LEU A 73 2.45 21.69 18.02
N PHE A 74 1.50 21.72 18.95
CA PHE A 74 1.53 22.63 20.10
C PHE A 74 2.04 21.97 21.39
N GLY A 75 2.45 20.70 21.35
CA GLY A 75 2.88 19.97 22.54
C GLY A 75 1.77 19.85 23.59
N ILE A 76 0.52 19.63 23.15
CA ILE A 76 -0.62 19.47 24.04
C ILE A 76 -0.82 17.98 24.32
N PRO A 77 -1.14 17.57 25.56
CA PRO A 77 -1.47 16.17 25.86
C PRO A 77 -2.67 15.68 25.03
N GLY A 78 -2.39 14.80 24.06
CA GLY A 78 -3.42 14.14 23.25
C GLY A 78 -4.14 13.03 24.03
N LYS A 79 -5.47 12.97 23.90
CA LYS A 79 -6.27 11.86 24.43
C LYS A 79 -6.37 10.78 23.37
N THR A 80 -5.50 9.78 23.44
CA THR A 80 -5.49 8.67 22.48
C THR A 80 -5.53 7.33 23.20
N LEU A 81 -5.66 6.25 22.44
CA LEU A 81 -5.82 4.89 22.94
C LEU A 81 -4.64 4.04 22.52
N ARG A 82 -4.39 2.95 23.24
CA ARG A 82 -3.54 1.87 22.71
C ARG A 82 -4.29 1.11 21.62
N TYR A 83 -3.54 0.37 20.81
CA TYR A 83 -4.12 -0.42 19.73
C TYR A 83 -5.20 -1.41 20.20
N ASN A 84 -4.93 -2.17 21.27
CA ASN A 84 -5.93 -3.13 21.77
C ASN A 84 -7.20 -2.42 22.28
N ASP A 85 -7.06 -1.22 22.83
CA ASP A 85 -8.17 -0.44 23.38
C ASP A 85 -9.08 0.14 22.29
N ILE A 86 -8.53 0.54 21.14
CA ILE A 86 -9.35 0.95 19.99
C ILE A 86 -10.06 -0.26 19.38
N ILE A 87 -9.41 -1.42 19.31
CA ILE A 87 -10.03 -2.65 18.79
C ILE A 87 -11.22 -3.08 19.66
N VAL A 88 -11.12 -2.98 20.99
CA VAL A 88 -12.24 -3.26 21.89
C VAL A 88 -13.42 -2.31 21.62
N ARG A 89 -13.17 -1.01 21.45
CA ARG A 89 -14.22 -0.02 21.14
C ARG A 89 -14.85 -0.20 19.77
N ILE A 90 -14.03 -0.54 18.77
CA ILE A 90 -14.51 -0.91 17.44
C ILE A 90 -15.47 -2.08 17.58
N LYS A 91 -15.08 -3.16 18.28
CA LYS A 91 -15.89 -4.36 18.51
C LYS A 91 -17.17 -4.09 19.30
N SER A 92 -17.14 -3.20 20.29
CA SER A 92 -18.33 -2.82 21.06
C SER A 92 -19.19 -1.76 20.36
N LYS A 93 -18.78 -1.28 19.18
CA LYS A 93 -19.43 -0.17 18.46
C LYS A 93 -19.62 1.07 19.34
N ASP A 94 -18.63 1.37 20.18
CA ASP A 94 -18.65 2.56 21.04
C ASP A 94 -18.27 3.81 20.24
N ILE A 95 -19.19 4.26 19.39
CA ILE A 95 -19.01 5.41 18.50
C ILE A 95 -18.72 6.68 19.31
N VAL A 96 -19.30 6.82 20.50
CA VAL A 96 -19.18 8.02 21.34
C VAL A 96 -17.73 8.21 21.79
N SER A 97 -17.09 7.16 22.30
CA SER A 97 -15.69 7.28 22.74
C SER A 97 -14.70 7.40 21.57
N MET A 98 -15.09 6.96 20.38
CA MET A 98 -14.29 7.06 19.16
C MET A 98 -14.49 8.36 18.38
N GLN A 99 -15.45 9.21 18.77
CA GLN A 99 -15.82 10.44 18.05
C GLN A 99 -14.67 11.45 17.90
N GLN A 100 -13.68 11.41 18.80
CA GLN A 100 -12.52 12.32 18.79
C GLN A 100 -11.22 11.63 18.38
N MET A 101 -11.30 10.39 17.87
CA MET A 101 -10.10 9.67 17.44
C MET A 101 -9.66 10.14 16.04
N PRO A 102 -8.37 10.48 15.87
CA PRO A 102 -7.80 10.80 14.56
C PRO A 102 -8.04 9.71 13.52
N VAL A 103 -8.22 10.10 12.26
CA VAL A 103 -8.37 9.16 11.13
C VAL A 103 -7.16 8.23 10.98
N CYS A 104 -5.97 8.68 11.37
CA CYS A 104 -4.76 7.86 11.33
C CYS A 104 -4.83 6.65 12.28
N ASN A 105 -5.58 6.73 13.38
CA ASN A 105 -5.78 5.61 14.31
C ASN A 105 -6.53 4.47 13.63
N PHE A 106 -7.58 4.81 12.87
CA PHE A 106 -8.32 3.82 12.07
C PHE A 106 -7.48 3.34 10.89
N THR A 107 -6.66 4.20 10.29
CA THR A 107 -5.74 3.82 9.20
C THR A 107 -4.76 2.72 9.65
N ILE A 108 -4.19 2.83 10.84
CA ILE A 108 -3.33 1.79 11.44
C ILE A 108 -4.08 0.46 11.60
N VAL A 109 -5.34 0.51 12.04
CA VAL A 109 -6.20 -0.69 12.15
C VAL A 109 -6.44 -1.31 10.77
N VAL A 110 -6.72 -0.51 9.74
CA VAL A 110 -6.92 -1.03 8.38
C VAL A 110 -5.62 -1.64 7.83
N PHE A 111 -4.45 -1.08 8.13
CA PHE A 111 -3.18 -1.72 7.73
C PHE A 111 -2.97 -3.11 8.33
N GLU A 112 -3.44 -3.33 9.56
CA GLU A 112 -3.43 -4.66 10.15
C GLU A 112 -4.37 -5.60 9.38
N ILE A 113 -5.60 -5.15 9.07
CA ILE A 113 -6.56 -5.92 8.28
C ILE A 113 -5.99 -6.23 6.88
N TRP A 114 -5.45 -5.22 6.20
CA TRP A 114 -4.80 -5.36 4.90
C TRP A 114 -3.74 -6.45 4.91
N SER A 115 -2.89 -6.50 5.95
CA SER A 115 -1.85 -7.54 6.01
C SER A 115 -2.42 -8.96 6.11
N LYS A 116 -3.57 -9.12 6.78
CA LYS A 116 -4.27 -10.41 6.84
C LYS A 116 -4.92 -10.74 5.49
N VAL A 117 -5.54 -9.77 4.83
CA VAL A 117 -6.12 -9.92 3.49
C VAL A 117 -5.04 -10.27 2.47
N ALA A 118 -3.95 -9.51 2.41
CA ALA A 118 -2.84 -9.74 1.48
C ALA A 118 -2.18 -11.11 1.71
N ARG A 119 -2.05 -11.56 2.96
CA ARG A 119 -1.57 -12.91 3.30
C ARG A 119 -2.54 -13.98 2.80
N TRP A 120 -3.83 -13.85 3.11
CA TRP A 120 -4.86 -14.79 2.68
C TRP A 120 -4.90 -14.92 1.15
N VAL A 121 -4.85 -13.80 0.42
CA VAL A 121 -4.77 -13.79 -1.05
C VAL A 121 -3.46 -14.41 -1.56
N GLY A 122 -2.33 -14.14 -0.90
CA GLY A 122 -1.04 -14.71 -1.28
C GLY A 122 -0.97 -16.23 -1.11
N GLU A 123 -1.51 -16.74 -0.01
CA GLU A 123 -1.54 -18.18 0.31
C GLU A 123 -2.53 -18.96 -0.57
N MET A 124 -3.38 -18.29 -1.36
CA MET A 124 -4.20 -18.96 -2.35
C MET A 124 -3.36 -19.51 -3.50
N ASP A 125 -3.01 -20.79 -3.42
CA ASP A 125 -2.45 -21.54 -4.55
C ASP A 125 -3.54 -21.85 -5.58
N GLY A 126 -3.27 -21.53 -6.86
CA GLY A 126 -4.29 -21.56 -7.91
C GLY A 126 -4.75 -22.94 -8.34
N LYS A 127 -3.99 -24.02 -8.09
CA LYS A 127 -4.40 -25.41 -8.41
C LYS A 127 -5.25 -26.08 -7.33
N SER A 128 -4.98 -25.83 -6.05
CA SER A 128 -5.69 -26.49 -4.94
C SER A 128 -7.07 -25.88 -4.66
N ASN A 129 -7.31 -24.65 -5.13
CA ASN A 129 -8.45 -23.83 -4.68
C ASN A 129 -9.55 -23.59 -5.74
N ARG A 130 -9.48 -24.23 -6.93
CA ARG A 130 -10.47 -24.06 -8.04
C ARG A 130 -11.89 -24.57 -7.76
N SER A 131 -12.15 -24.99 -6.53
CA SER A 131 -13.45 -25.47 -6.06
C SER A 131 -13.65 -25.16 -4.58
N ARG A 132 -12.86 -24.23 -4.01
CA ARG A 132 -12.97 -23.87 -2.60
C ARG A 132 -14.28 -23.12 -2.41
N ASN A 133 -15.18 -23.69 -1.61
CA ASN A 133 -16.39 -23.00 -1.22
C ASN A 133 -16.01 -21.92 -0.20
N LEU A 134 -15.94 -20.66 -0.62
CA LEU A 134 -15.57 -19.55 0.26
C LEU A 134 -16.58 -19.34 1.40
N ASN A 135 -17.82 -19.82 1.26
CA ASN A 135 -18.78 -19.82 2.38
C ASN A 135 -18.36 -20.75 3.52
N SER A 136 -17.49 -21.73 3.25
CA SER A 136 -16.87 -22.58 4.27
C SER A 136 -15.46 -22.11 4.66
N ASP A 137 -14.96 -21.04 4.04
CA ASP A 137 -13.68 -20.44 4.40
C ASP A 137 -13.89 -19.52 5.61
N GLU A 138 -13.51 -20.03 6.76
CA GLU A 138 -13.55 -19.31 8.04
C GLU A 138 -12.73 -18.02 7.99
N THR A 139 -11.58 -18.03 7.31
CA THR A 139 -10.70 -16.87 7.21
C THR A 139 -11.33 -15.77 6.36
N TYR A 140 -11.89 -16.13 5.20
CA TYR A 140 -12.63 -15.17 4.35
C TYR A 140 -13.80 -14.54 5.11
N SER A 141 -14.58 -15.37 5.80
CA SER A 141 -15.75 -14.92 6.58
C SER A 141 -15.34 -14.00 7.72
N GLN A 142 -14.25 -14.32 8.41
CA GLN A 142 -13.69 -13.51 9.50
C GLN A 142 -13.20 -12.14 8.99
N LEU A 143 -12.45 -12.11 7.88
CA LEU A 143 -11.93 -10.86 7.31
C LEU A 143 -13.03 -9.94 6.80
N THR A 144 -14.02 -10.51 6.10
CA THR A 144 -15.19 -9.77 5.62
C THR A 144 -15.99 -9.19 6.81
N ALA A 145 -16.15 -9.97 7.89
CA ALA A 145 -16.81 -9.50 9.09
C ALA A 145 -16.00 -8.40 9.81
N GLU A 146 -14.67 -8.52 9.89
CA GLU A 146 -13.78 -7.54 10.51
C GLU A 146 -13.85 -6.18 9.79
N LEU A 147 -13.80 -6.17 8.45
CA LEU A 147 -13.96 -4.95 7.64
C LEU A 147 -15.33 -4.32 7.80
N LYS A 148 -16.40 -5.11 7.64
CA LYS A 148 -17.76 -4.62 7.81
C LYS A 148 -17.98 -4.03 9.19
N HIS A 149 -17.47 -4.69 10.23
CA HIS A 149 -17.58 -4.22 11.60
C HIS A 149 -16.83 -2.90 11.83
N LEU A 150 -15.66 -2.74 11.23
CA LEU A 150 -14.92 -1.48 11.26
C LEU A 150 -15.71 -0.37 10.57
N GLN A 151 -16.20 -0.59 9.36
CA GLN A 151 -16.99 0.39 8.61
C GLN A 151 -18.26 0.82 9.36
N GLU A 152 -18.95 -0.11 10.01
CA GLU A 152 -20.15 0.16 10.82
C GLU A 152 -19.84 0.92 12.11
N SER A 153 -18.63 0.79 12.67
CA SER A 153 -18.24 1.43 13.93
C SER A 153 -17.67 2.84 13.74
N LEU A 154 -17.46 3.29 12.50
CA LEU A 154 -16.92 4.63 12.23
C LEU A 154 -17.87 5.74 12.70
N PRO A 155 -17.33 6.77 13.38
CA PRO A 155 -18.02 8.03 13.59
C PRO A 155 -18.59 8.62 12.29
N ASN A 156 -19.71 9.32 12.37
CA ASN A 156 -20.42 9.81 11.16
C ASN A 156 -19.56 10.72 10.27
N HIS A 157 -18.65 11.50 10.85
CA HIS A 157 -17.74 12.39 10.10
C HIS A 157 -16.57 11.65 9.43
N LEU A 158 -16.34 10.37 9.77
CA LEU A 158 -15.32 9.52 9.16
C LEU A 158 -15.89 8.54 8.13
N LYS A 159 -17.21 8.46 7.96
CA LYS A 159 -17.83 7.61 6.93
C LYS A 159 -17.58 8.17 5.55
N PHE A 160 -17.34 7.30 4.56
CA PHE A 160 -17.17 7.73 3.18
C PHE A 160 -18.49 8.23 2.61
N ASN A 161 -18.49 9.47 2.13
CA ASN A 161 -19.52 10.09 1.29
C ASN A 161 -18.98 11.42 0.76
N GLU A 162 -19.64 11.97 -0.26
CA GLU A 162 -19.22 13.22 -0.89
C GLU A 162 -19.16 14.39 0.11
N HIS A 163 -20.14 14.52 1.01
CA HIS A 163 -20.18 15.61 1.97
C HIS A 163 -18.96 15.59 2.91
N ASN A 164 -18.66 14.42 3.49
CA ASN A 164 -17.52 14.25 4.38
C ASN A 164 -16.20 14.43 3.63
N LEU A 165 -16.07 13.94 2.39
CA LEU A 165 -14.89 14.15 1.57
C LEU A 165 -14.62 15.66 1.36
N GLN A 166 -15.64 16.42 0.97
CA GLN A 166 -15.51 17.87 0.80
C GLN A 166 -15.22 18.60 2.12
N ALA A 167 -15.79 18.14 3.23
CA ALA A 167 -15.51 18.69 4.55
C ALA A 167 -14.02 18.49 4.92
N HIS A 168 -13.48 17.28 4.76
CA HIS A 168 -12.07 16.97 5.04
C HIS A 168 -11.11 17.72 4.10
N ILE A 169 -11.46 17.85 2.81
CA ILE A 169 -10.72 18.69 1.86
C ILE A 169 -10.66 20.14 2.37
N SER A 170 -11.78 20.69 2.84
CA SER A 170 -11.86 22.07 3.33
C SER A 170 -11.08 22.30 4.63
N HIS A 171 -10.92 21.27 5.46
CA HIS A 171 -10.13 21.30 6.70
C HIS A 171 -8.66 20.93 6.51
N PHE A 172 -8.19 20.77 5.26
CA PHE A 172 -6.83 20.35 4.93
C PHE A 172 -6.44 18.94 5.43
N ASP A 173 -7.43 18.08 5.73
CA ASP A 173 -7.23 16.68 6.14
C ASP A 173 -7.65 15.67 5.06
N GLY A 174 -8.04 16.15 3.88
CA GLY A 174 -8.48 15.32 2.75
C GLY A 174 -7.47 14.23 2.34
N ALA A 175 -6.17 14.46 2.55
CA ALA A 175 -5.12 13.50 2.26
C ALA A 175 -5.23 12.24 3.16
N HIS A 176 -5.38 12.42 4.48
CA HIS A 176 -5.47 11.29 5.41
C HIS A 176 -6.81 10.58 5.29
N PHE A 177 -7.91 11.32 5.16
CA PHE A 177 -9.23 10.75 4.89
C PHE A 177 -9.25 9.93 3.60
N GLY A 178 -8.63 10.47 2.54
CA GLY A 178 -8.47 9.80 1.27
C GLY A 178 -7.67 8.52 1.36
N TYR A 179 -6.50 8.59 1.98
CA TYR A 179 -5.63 7.43 2.14
C TYR A 179 -6.28 6.32 2.96
N PHE A 180 -6.99 6.68 4.04
CA PHE A 180 -7.76 5.75 4.86
C PHE A 180 -8.83 5.00 4.06
N HIS A 181 -9.66 5.73 3.29
CA HIS A 181 -10.74 5.12 2.52
C HIS A 181 -10.24 4.37 1.29
N ALA A 182 -9.16 4.84 0.64
CA ALA A 182 -8.53 4.10 -0.45
C ALA A 182 -8.04 2.72 0.00
N LEU A 183 -7.41 2.64 1.18
CA LEU A 183 -6.96 1.39 1.78
C LEU A 183 -8.14 0.48 2.20
N LEU A 184 -9.22 1.04 2.75
CA LEU A 184 -10.45 0.27 3.04
C LEU A 184 -11.04 -0.35 1.78
N LEU A 185 -11.23 0.47 0.73
CA LEU A 185 -11.74 0.03 -0.57
C LEU A 185 -10.84 -1.04 -1.18
N LEU A 186 -9.52 -0.90 -1.06
CA LEU A 186 -8.55 -1.89 -1.51
C LEU A 186 -8.76 -3.24 -0.83
N CYS A 187 -9.00 -3.26 0.48
CA CYS A 187 -9.28 -4.51 1.21
C CYS A 187 -10.55 -5.19 0.70
N ASP A 188 -11.63 -4.43 0.50
CA ASP A 188 -12.90 -4.94 -0.05
C ASP A 188 -12.72 -5.47 -1.49
N ILE A 189 -11.97 -4.75 -2.33
CA ILE A 189 -11.64 -5.17 -3.70
C ILE A 189 -10.89 -6.50 -3.67
N PHE A 190 -9.88 -6.67 -2.83
CA PHE A 190 -9.11 -7.92 -2.78
C PHE A 190 -9.96 -9.11 -2.34
N LEU A 191 -10.78 -8.95 -1.29
CA LEU A 191 -11.67 -10.02 -0.82
C LEU A 191 -12.68 -10.42 -1.90
N LEU A 192 -13.38 -9.45 -2.48
CA LEU A 192 -14.43 -9.70 -3.44
C LEU A 192 -13.88 -10.24 -4.76
N ARG A 193 -12.72 -9.75 -5.21
CA ARG A 193 -12.07 -10.20 -6.45
C ARG A 193 -11.71 -11.68 -6.40
N GLU A 194 -11.17 -12.16 -5.27
CA GLU A 194 -10.80 -13.57 -5.15
C GLU A 194 -12.02 -14.51 -5.24
N THR A 195 -13.23 -14.04 -4.89
CA THR A 195 -14.45 -14.84 -5.10
C THR A 195 -14.68 -15.19 -6.58
N PHE A 196 -14.34 -14.27 -7.49
CA PHE A 196 -14.45 -14.50 -8.93
C PHE A 196 -13.28 -15.32 -9.49
N PHE A 197 -12.11 -15.29 -8.84
CA PHE A 197 -10.94 -16.09 -9.20
C PHE A 197 -11.06 -17.55 -8.74
N CYS A 198 -11.73 -17.82 -7.62
CA CYS A 198 -11.94 -19.17 -7.09
C CYS A 198 -12.91 -20.03 -7.92
N GLY A 199 -13.67 -19.41 -8.83
CA GLY A 199 -14.51 -20.11 -9.81
C GLY A 199 -16.00 -19.99 -9.54
N GLN A 200 -16.80 -20.66 -10.39
CA GLN A 200 -18.25 -20.47 -10.50
C GLN A 200 -19.07 -20.92 -9.27
N THR A 201 -18.44 -21.62 -8.32
CA THR A 201 -19.10 -22.17 -7.12
C THR A 201 -18.73 -21.41 -5.85
N ALA A 202 -17.87 -20.38 -5.93
CA ALA A 202 -17.43 -19.64 -4.76
C ALA A 202 -18.53 -18.73 -4.18
N LEU A 203 -19.35 -18.14 -5.06
CA LEU A 203 -20.49 -17.31 -4.70
C LEU A 203 -21.79 -18.13 -4.67
N PRO A 204 -22.70 -17.88 -3.69
CA PRO A 204 -24.03 -18.45 -3.72
C PRO A 204 -24.82 -18.06 -4.99
N SER A 205 -25.71 -18.95 -5.43
CA SER A 205 -26.68 -18.65 -6.50
C SER A 205 -27.56 -17.45 -6.11
N GLY A 206 -27.68 -16.44 -6.97
CA GLY A 206 -28.42 -15.20 -6.66
C GLY A 206 -27.55 -14.03 -6.22
N CYS A 207 -26.24 -14.23 -6.03
CA CYS A 207 -25.33 -13.19 -5.55
C CYS A 207 -24.33 -12.70 -6.62
N TRP A 208 -24.33 -13.26 -7.83
CA TRP A 208 -23.32 -12.93 -8.85
C TRP A 208 -23.49 -11.51 -9.35
N LYS A 209 -24.71 -11.12 -9.71
CA LYS A 209 -24.98 -9.79 -10.23
C LYS A 209 -24.72 -8.70 -9.19
N SER A 210 -25.21 -8.90 -7.97
CA SER A 210 -24.97 -7.95 -6.86
C SER A 210 -23.50 -7.84 -6.51
N SER A 211 -22.76 -8.95 -6.48
CA SER A 211 -21.31 -8.96 -6.23
C SER A 211 -20.53 -8.26 -7.34
N LEU A 212 -20.91 -8.45 -8.60
CA LEU A 212 -20.27 -7.80 -9.74
C LEU A 212 -20.52 -6.28 -9.73
N LEU A 213 -21.75 -5.86 -9.44
CA LEU A 213 -22.08 -4.44 -9.27
C LEU A 213 -21.38 -3.82 -8.07
N GLN A 214 -21.28 -4.55 -6.95
CA GLN A 214 -20.52 -4.12 -5.79
C GLN A 214 -19.05 -3.89 -6.14
N MET A 215 -18.41 -4.83 -6.86
CA MET A 215 -17.05 -4.67 -7.34
C MET A 215 -16.90 -3.41 -8.22
N LEU A 216 -17.81 -3.22 -9.18
CA LEU A 216 -17.77 -2.03 -10.05
C LEU A 216 -17.89 -0.73 -9.24
N ASN A 217 -18.77 -0.70 -8.24
CA ASN A 217 -18.93 0.46 -7.37
C ASN A 217 -17.68 0.73 -6.51
N LEU A 218 -17.07 -0.30 -5.92
CA LEU A 218 -15.83 -0.16 -5.16
C LEU A 218 -14.71 0.45 -6.03
N LEU A 219 -14.56 -0.02 -7.27
CA LEU A 219 -13.57 0.51 -8.20
C LEU A 219 -13.90 1.96 -8.62
N LYS A 220 -15.17 2.28 -8.85
CA LYS A 220 -15.61 3.66 -9.15
C LYS A 220 -15.36 4.60 -7.98
N ASP A 221 -15.68 4.19 -6.75
CA ASP A 221 -15.47 4.97 -5.54
C ASP A 221 -13.98 5.24 -5.30
N LEU A 222 -13.13 4.22 -5.47
CA LEU A 222 -11.67 4.37 -5.38
C LEU A 222 -11.16 5.37 -6.41
N THR A 223 -11.60 5.24 -7.68
CA THR A 223 -11.22 6.15 -8.78
C THR A 223 -11.69 7.57 -8.53
N LEU A 224 -12.93 7.75 -8.07
CA LEU A 224 -13.51 9.05 -7.76
C LEU A 224 -12.73 9.73 -6.63
N LEU A 225 -12.47 9.01 -5.54
CA LEU A 225 -11.73 9.51 -4.39
C LEU A 225 -10.33 9.99 -4.81
N ILE A 226 -9.60 9.12 -5.49
CA ILE A 226 -8.23 9.35 -5.90
C ILE A 226 -8.14 10.52 -6.91
N SER A 227 -9.01 10.54 -7.92
CA SER A 227 -9.04 11.63 -8.92
C SER A 227 -9.45 12.98 -8.31
N THR A 228 -10.37 12.98 -7.35
CA THR A 228 -10.80 14.20 -6.65
C THR A 228 -9.66 14.81 -5.84
N LEU A 229 -8.95 13.99 -5.06
CA LEU A 229 -7.82 14.45 -4.26
C LEU A 229 -6.63 14.88 -5.11
N LYS A 230 -6.35 14.16 -6.20
CA LYS A 230 -5.33 14.55 -7.18
C LYS A 230 -5.61 15.94 -7.77
N ARG A 231 -6.85 16.20 -8.20
CA ARG A 231 -7.25 17.50 -8.78
C ARG A 231 -7.09 18.66 -7.79
N LYS A 232 -7.19 18.37 -6.48
CA LYS A 232 -7.02 19.34 -5.40
C LYS A 232 -5.56 19.45 -4.90
N ASN A 233 -4.62 18.69 -5.47
CA ASN A 233 -3.24 18.55 -4.98
C ASN A 233 -3.16 18.12 -3.51
N MET A 234 -4.13 17.32 -3.06
CA MET A 234 -4.22 16.79 -1.68
C MET A 234 -4.05 15.28 -1.63
N MET A 235 -3.51 14.69 -2.70
CA MET A 235 -3.31 13.26 -2.77
C MET A 235 -1.97 12.87 -2.14
N VAL A 236 -1.97 11.82 -1.33
CA VAL A 236 -0.74 11.17 -0.89
C VAL A 236 -0.11 10.47 -2.10
N ILE A 237 0.97 11.04 -2.63
CA ILE A 237 1.76 10.35 -3.65
C ILE A 237 2.73 9.43 -2.89
N ALA A 238 2.28 8.19 -2.62
CA ALA A 238 3.13 7.08 -2.14
C ALA A 238 3.08 5.86 -3.08
N PRO A 239 4.10 4.98 -3.10
CA PRO A 239 4.06 3.72 -3.86
C PRO A 239 2.81 2.90 -3.59
N PHE A 240 2.34 2.87 -2.34
CA PHE A 240 1.14 2.13 -1.96
C PHE A 240 -0.14 2.70 -2.63
N THR A 241 -0.23 4.01 -2.81
CA THR A 241 -1.34 4.64 -3.54
C THR A 241 -1.30 4.35 -5.04
N ALA A 242 -0.10 4.34 -5.62
CA ALA A 242 0.07 3.89 -7.00
C ALA A 242 -0.26 2.40 -7.17
N PHE A 243 -0.01 1.59 -6.14
CA PHE A 243 -0.45 0.21 -6.09
C PHE A 243 -2.00 0.07 -6.04
N GLU A 244 -2.71 0.94 -5.33
CA GLU A 244 -4.18 0.98 -5.34
C GLU A 244 -4.74 1.25 -6.74
N VAL A 245 -4.20 2.26 -7.43
CA VAL A 245 -4.58 2.62 -8.80
C VAL A 245 -4.25 1.49 -9.79
N PHE A 246 -3.07 0.87 -9.65
CA PHE A 246 -2.69 -0.32 -10.43
C PHE A 246 -3.68 -1.47 -10.23
N THR A 247 -4.05 -1.76 -8.98
CA THR A 247 -5.03 -2.79 -8.64
C THR A 247 -6.39 -2.48 -9.27
N ALA A 248 -6.82 -1.22 -9.19
CA ALA A 248 -8.10 -0.81 -9.75
C ALA A 248 -8.13 -1.00 -11.27
N SER A 249 -7.05 -0.61 -11.94
CA SER A 249 -6.89 -0.77 -13.38
C SER A 249 -6.93 -2.24 -13.80
N ILE A 250 -6.12 -3.08 -13.16
CA ILE A 250 -6.02 -4.48 -13.55
C ILE A 250 -7.29 -5.28 -13.24
N SER A 251 -7.95 -4.96 -12.12
CA SER A 251 -9.23 -5.57 -11.76
C SER A 251 -10.30 -5.17 -12.77
N GLY A 252 -10.35 -3.90 -13.18
CA GLY A 252 -11.24 -3.44 -14.24
C GLY A 252 -11.01 -4.18 -15.56
N LEU A 253 -9.76 -4.32 -16.02
CA LEU A 253 -9.47 -5.09 -17.24
C LEU A 253 -9.84 -6.56 -17.11
N PHE A 254 -9.59 -7.18 -15.95
CA PHE A 254 -9.98 -8.56 -15.69
C PHE A 254 -11.49 -8.75 -15.82
N PHE A 255 -12.29 -7.90 -15.17
CA PHE A 255 -13.75 -8.01 -15.22
C PHE A 255 -14.33 -7.65 -16.60
N TYR A 256 -13.69 -6.74 -17.33
CA TYR A 256 -13.98 -6.49 -18.73
C TYR A 256 -13.66 -7.70 -19.63
N ALA A 257 -12.63 -8.47 -19.33
CA ALA A 257 -12.31 -9.70 -20.06
C ALA A 257 -13.08 -10.94 -19.56
N TYR A 258 -13.87 -10.82 -18.48
CA TYR A 258 -14.54 -11.96 -17.88
C TYR A 258 -15.52 -12.64 -18.86
N PRO A 259 -15.58 -13.98 -18.93
CA PRO A 259 -16.36 -14.67 -19.96
C PRO A 259 -17.87 -14.38 -19.89
N ASN A 260 -18.43 -13.82 -20.98
CA ASN A 260 -19.86 -13.50 -21.08
C ASN A 260 -20.76 -14.73 -20.89
N GLN A 261 -20.31 -15.90 -21.36
CA GLN A 261 -21.07 -17.15 -21.21
C GLN A 261 -21.31 -17.52 -19.75
N ILE A 262 -20.31 -17.28 -18.89
CA ILE A 262 -20.41 -17.55 -17.45
C ILE A 262 -21.38 -16.56 -16.81
N LEU A 263 -21.19 -15.26 -17.07
CA LEU A 263 -22.05 -14.20 -16.51
C LEU A 263 -23.51 -14.39 -16.94
N LYS A 264 -23.76 -14.64 -18.23
CA LYS A 264 -25.11 -14.87 -18.76
C LYS A 264 -25.77 -16.06 -18.07
N LYS A 265 -25.05 -17.19 -17.94
CA LYS A 265 -25.56 -18.38 -17.25
C LYS A 265 -25.94 -18.05 -15.81
N GLN A 266 -25.10 -17.31 -15.08
CA GLN A 266 -25.40 -16.95 -13.70
C GLN A 266 -26.58 -15.99 -13.62
N PHE A 267 -26.61 -14.92 -14.42
CA PHE A 267 -27.69 -13.92 -14.40
C PHE A 267 -29.06 -14.53 -14.76
N LEU A 268 -29.09 -15.47 -15.70
CA LEU A 268 -30.32 -16.23 -16.04
C LEU A 268 -30.85 -17.07 -14.86
N LEU A 269 -29.98 -17.52 -13.95
CA LEU A 269 -30.41 -18.23 -12.74
C LEU A 269 -31.06 -17.29 -11.72
N GLU A 270 -30.62 -16.02 -11.69
CA GLU A 270 -31.11 -14.99 -10.76
C GLU A 270 -32.41 -14.33 -11.28
N ASP A 271 -32.41 -13.92 -12.54
CA ASP A 271 -33.50 -13.20 -13.19
C ASP A 271 -34.30 -14.13 -14.14
N ARG A 272 -34.97 -15.14 -13.56
CA ARG A 272 -35.75 -16.12 -14.34
C ARG A 272 -36.82 -15.44 -15.19
N GLY A 273 -36.74 -15.60 -16.51
CA GLY A 273 -37.74 -15.12 -17.46
C GLY A 273 -37.43 -13.77 -18.13
N LYS A 274 -36.25 -13.18 -17.90
CA LYS A 274 -35.76 -12.08 -18.74
C LYS A 274 -35.24 -12.61 -20.08
N ASP A 275 -35.48 -11.84 -21.13
CA ASP A 275 -34.97 -12.14 -22.47
C ASP A 275 -33.44 -12.09 -22.52
N ASP A 276 -32.88 -13.00 -23.30
CA ASP A 276 -31.42 -13.14 -23.50
C ASP A 276 -30.77 -11.84 -23.98
N GLU A 277 -31.46 -11.06 -24.82
CA GLU A 277 -30.97 -9.78 -25.33
C GLU A 277 -30.83 -8.73 -24.22
N VAL A 278 -31.78 -8.68 -23.28
CA VAL A 278 -31.76 -7.75 -22.14
C VAL A 278 -30.59 -8.08 -21.21
N ILE A 279 -30.38 -9.37 -20.93
CA ILE A 279 -29.25 -9.81 -20.08
C ILE A 279 -27.91 -9.51 -20.76
N ASN A 280 -27.81 -9.73 -22.08
CA ASN A 280 -26.59 -9.41 -22.82
C ASN A 280 -26.29 -7.90 -22.80
N ALA A 281 -27.30 -7.06 -22.97
CA ALA A 281 -27.16 -5.61 -22.89
C ALA A 281 -26.69 -5.16 -21.50
N GLU A 282 -27.28 -5.71 -20.43
CA GLU A 282 -26.89 -5.42 -19.04
C GLU A 282 -25.46 -5.87 -18.73
N ILE A 283 -25.05 -7.06 -19.18
CA ILE A 283 -23.66 -7.52 -19.06
C ILE A 283 -22.72 -6.56 -19.79
N GLN A 284 -23.09 -6.12 -20.99
CA GLN A 284 -22.26 -5.20 -21.77
C GLN A 284 -22.10 -3.84 -21.07
N GLU A 285 -23.17 -3.30 -20.50
CA GLU A 285 -23.13 -2.04 -19.73
C GLU A 285 -22.20 -2.14 -18.52
N ILE A 286 -22.31 -3.22 -17.74
CA ILE A 286 -21.46 -3.45 -16.57
C ILE A 286 -19.98 -3.58 -16.99
N LYS A 287 -19.72 -4.33 -18.07
CA LYS A 287 -18.36 -4.53 -18.59
C LYS A 287 -17.75 -3.24 -19.13
N GLU A 288 -18.53 -2.40 -19.82
CA GLU A 288 -18.05 -1.09 -20.26
C GLU A 288 -17.75 -0.17 -19.06
N GLY A 289 -18.52 -0.29 -17.97
CA GLY A 289 -18.20 0.34 -16.70
C GLY A 289 -16.82 -0.06 -16.16
N PHE A 290 -16.50 -1.36 -16.16
CA PHE A 290 -15.17 -1.83 -15.76
C PHE A 290 -14.06 -1.34 -16.67
N ARG A 291 -14.30 -1.32 -17.99
CA ARG A 291 -13.36 -0.79 -18.98
C ARG A 291 -13.05 0.68 -18.74
N SER A 292 -14.08 1.50 -18.55
CA SER A 292 -13.94 2.94 -18.28
C SER A 292 -13.09 3.19 -17.03
N VAL A 293 -13.40 2.49 -15.93
CA VAL A 293 -12.62 2.60 -14.69
C VAL A 293 -11.18 2.14 -14.89
N ALA A 294 -10.95 1.08 -15.68
CA ALA A 294 -9.61 0.57 -15.91
C ALA A 294 -8.68 1.57 -16.59
N TYR A 295 -9.16 2.20 -17.67
CA TYR A 295 -8.38 3.20 -18.42
C TYR A 295 -8.21 4.50 -17.64
N SER A 296 -9.24 4.95 -16.91
CA SER A 296 -9.12 6.13 -16.04
C SER A 296 -7.97 5.98 -15.03
N ASN A 297 -7.87 4.83 -14.36
CA ASN A 297 -6.77 4.55 -13.43
C ASN A 297 -5.42 4.37 -14.14
N MET A 298 -5.41 3.78 -15.34
CA MET A 298 -4.20 3.62 -16.14
C MET A 298 -3.60 4.99 -16.52
N ASP A 299 -4.44 5.94 -16.94
CA ASP A 299 -4.02 7.32 -17.26
C ASP A 299 -3.44 8.01 -16.01
N MET A 300 -4.03 7.78 -14.84
CA MET A 300 -3.51 8.32 -13.59
C MET A 300 -2.09 7.83 -13.27
N LEU A 301 -1.76 6.58 -13.58
CA LEU A 301 -0.42 6.03 -13.41
C LEU A 301 0.60 6.63 -14.38
N VAL A 302 0.18 6.99 -15.60
CA VAL A 302 1.06 7.65 -16.58
C VAL A 302 1.60 8.96 -16.01
N ASP A 303 0.74 9.75 -15.36
CA ASP A 303 1.16 11.00 -14.73
C ASP A 303 2.22 10.77 -13.64
N TRP A 304 2.12 9.66 -12.90
CA TRP A 304 3.06 9.29 -11.83
C TRP A 304 4.30 8.56 -12.32
N ALA A 305 4.27 7.99 -13.53
CA ALA A 305 5.41 7.37 -14.18
C ALA A 305 6.57 8.37 -14.40
N ASN A 306 6.27 9.66 -14.45
CA ASN A 306 7.27 10.73 -14.48
C ASN A 306 8.00 10.91 -13.14
N SER A 307 7.33 10.58 -12.03
CA SER A 307 7.87 10.75 -10.68
C SER A 307 8.66 9.53 -10.23
N TRP A 308 8.19 8.30 -10.49
CA TRP A 308 8.87 7.08 -10.02
C TRP A 308 8.91 5.96 -11.05
N GLU A 309 10.03 5.23 -11.06
CA GLU A 309 10.27 4.09 -11.95
C GLU A 309 9.29 2.93 -11.72
N LEU A 310 8.79 2.76 -10.49
CA LEU A 310 7.83 1.70 -10.16
C LEU A 310 6.48 1.89 -10.87
N ALA A 311 6.02 3.14 -11.03
CA ALA A 311 4.79 3.42 -11.76
C ALA A 311 4.89 3.07 -13.25
N LYS A 312 6.09 3.23 -13.87
CA LYS A 312 6.34 2.75 -15.24
C LYS A 312 6.21 1.23 -15.34
N ARG A 313 6.74 0.49 -14.36
CA ARG A 313 6.62 -0.97 -14.32
C ARG A 313 5.17 -1.40 -14.22
N TRP A 314 4.39 -0.80 -13.32
CA TRP A 314 2.96 -1.08 -13.21
C TRP A 314 2.19 -0.73 -14.48
N TYR A 315 2.47 0.40 -15.11
CA TYR A 315 1.89 0.75 -16.41
C TYR A 315 2.21 -0.30 -17.49
N HIS A 316 3.46 -0.77 -17.55
CA HIS A 316 3.85 -1.85 -18.47
C HIS A 316 3.13 -3.17 -18.15
N SER A 317 3.03 -3.54 -16.88
CA SER A 317 2.29 -4.72 -16.43
C SER A 317 0.81 -4.65 -16.79
N ILE A 318 0.16 -3.49 -16.65
CA ILE A 318 -1.24 -3.28 -17.09
C ILE A 318 -1.37 -3.53 -18.59
N ASN A 319 -0.49 -2.95 -19.41
CA ASN A 319 -0.52 -3.15 -20.86
C ASN A 319 -0.34 -4.63 -21.24
N LYS A 320 0.67 -5.29 -20.66
CA LYS A 320 0.96 -6.70 -20.93
C LYS A 320 -0.22 -7.58 -20.57
N LEU A 321 -0.77 -7.42 -19.36
CA LEU A 321 -1.91 -8.22 -18.92
C LEU A 321 -3.18 -7.86 -19.70
N GLY A 322 -3.37 -6.60 -20.08
CA GLY A 322 -4.45 -6.16 -20.98
C GLY A 322 -4.43 -6.91 -22.31
N GLN A 323 -3.27 -7.07 -22.94
CA GLN A 323 -3.12 -7.85 -24.17
C GLN A 323 -3.46 -9.34 -23.95
N VAL A 324 -3.04 -9.90 -22.81
CA VAL A 324 -3.38 -11.29 -22.46
C VAL A 324 -4.89 -11.43 -22.27
N PHE A 325 -5.53 -10.50 -21.56
CA PHE A 325 -6.97 -10.48 -21.38
C PHE A 325 -7.75 -10.35 -22.70
N GLU A 326 -7.28 -9.51 -23.62
CA GLU A 326 -7.84 -9.41 -24.98
C GLU A 326 -7.67 -10.70 -25.78
N SER A 327 -6.52 -11.36 -25.69
CA SER A 327 -6.34 -12.67 -26.34
C SER A 327 -7.30 -13.73 -25.79
N CYS A 328 -7.56 -13.73 -24.47
CA CYS A 328 -8.53 -14.63 -23.84
C CYS A 328 -9.97 -14.38 -24.29
N LEU A 329 -10.32 -13.14 -24.65
CA LEU A 329 -11.62 -12.83 -25.27
C LEU A 329 -11.76 -13.48 -26.66
N SER A 330 -10.65 -13.65 -27.38
CA SER A 330 -10.65 -14.15 -28.77
C SER A 330 -10.50 -15.67 -28.90
N GLU A 331 -9.73 -16.32 -28.01
CA GLU A 331 -9.30 -17.72 -28.21
C GLU A 331 -10.17 -18.77 -27.51
N ASN A 332 -11.23 -18.40 -26.78
CA ASN A 332 -11.99 -19.30 -25.88
C ASN A 332 -11.09 -20.03 -24.84
N THR A 333 -9.84 -19.59 -24.65
CA THR A 333 -8.98 -20.07 -23.57
C THR A 333 -9.54 -19.57 -22.26
N SER A 334 -9.82 -20.49 -21.34
CA SER A 334 -10.37 -20.21 -20.02
C SER A 334 -9.43 -19.24 -19.27
N LEU A 335 -9.82 -17.97 -19.18
CA LEU A 335 -9.16 -16.91 -18.39
C LEU A 335 -8.84 -17.39 -16.95
N LEU A 336 -9.72 -18.22 -16.41
CA LEU A 336 -9.65 -18.80 -15.07
C LEU A 336 -8.64 -19.97 -14.97
N GLU A 337 -8.21 -20.54 -16.09
CA GLU A 337 -7.24 -21.63 -16.13
C GLU A 337 -5.78 -21.17 -16.23
N ASN A 338 -5.54 -19.90 -16.59
CA ASN A 338 -4.21 -19.36 -16.78
C ASN A 338 -3.57 -18.93 -15.46
N GLU A 339 -2.81 -19.85 -14.85
CA GLU A 339 -2.07 -19.61 -13.60
C GLU A 339 -1.06 -18.46 -13.71
N SER A 340 -0.46 -18.23 -14.88
CA SER A 340 0.52 -17.15 -15.09
C SER A 340 -0.12 -15.77 -14.88
N ILE A 341 -1.34 -15.58 -15.38
CA ILE A 341 -2.13 -14.36 -15.17
C ILE A 341 -2.40 -14.17 -13.67
N ARG A 342 -2.84 -15.24 -12.99
CA ARG A 342 -3.16 -15.17 -11.57
C ARG A 342 -1.93 -14.81 -10.74
N HIS A 343 -0.78 -15.42 -11.05
CA HIS A 343 0.50 -15.05 -10.45
C HIS A 343 0.85 -13.58 -10.69
N GLU A 344 0.75 -13.07 -11.92
CA GLU A 344 1.08 -11.66 -12.21
C GLU A 344 0.13 -10.66 -11.52
N ILE A 345 -1.16 -10.98 -11.38
CA ILE A 345 -2.13 -10.16 -10.65
C ILE A 345 -1.89 -10.20 -9.13
N GLN A 346 -1.51 -11.37 -8.59
CA GLN A 346 -1.32 -11.59 -7.15
C GLN A 346 0.09 -11.26 -6.65
N ASP A 347 1.09 -11.18 -7.53
CA ASP A 347 2.49 -10.92 -7.17
C ASP A 347 2.86 -9.43 -7.27
N TYR A 348 1.85 -8.55 -7.34
CA TYR A 348 1.98 -7.11 -7.12
C TYR A 348 2.95 -6.38 -8.07
N GLY A 349 3.23 -6.99 -9.23
CA GLY A 349 4.37 -6.62 -10.07
C GLY A 349 5.66 -7.11 -9.44
N ASP A 350 6.20 -8.21 -9.99
CA ASP A 350 7.43 -8.88 -9.56
C ASP A 350 8.43 -7.90 -8.95
N GLY A 351 8.62 -8.07 -7.64
CA GLY A 351 9.66 -7.43 -6.84
C GLY A 351 11.04 -7.98 -7.15
N THR A 352 11.36 -8.28 -8.41
CA THR A 352 12.74 -8.14 -8.91
C THR A 352 13.07 -6.63 -8.85
N VAL A 353 13.24 -6.13 -7.63
CA VAL A 353 14.22 -5.11 -7.33
C VAL A 353 15.51 -5.73 -7.86
N GLY A 354 15.91 -5.35 -9.08
CA GLY A 354 17.24 -5.70 -9.56
C GLY A 354 18.18 -5.30 -8.42
N GLU A 355 18.96 -6.25 -7.91
CA GLU A 355 19.83 -6.01 -6.77
C GLU A 355 20.58 -4.68 -7.01
N ILE A 356 20.23 -3.63 -6.25
CA ILE A 356 20.94 -2.35 -6.35
C ILE A 356 22.37 -2.52 -5.81
N HIS A 357 22.69 -3.67 -5.22
CA HIS A 357 24.05 -4.18 -5.16
C HIS A 357 24.48 -4.72 -6.53
N THR A 358 24.72 -3.81 -7.46
CA THR A 358 25.93 -3.99 -8.26
C THR A 358 27.07 -3.93 -7.24
N THR A 359 27.48 -5.10 -6.73
CA THR A 359 28.88 -5.24 -6.37
C THR A 359 29.58 -4.93 -7.68
N VAL A 360 30.04 -3.68 -7.82
CA VAL A 360 31.23 -3.44 -8.63
C VAL A 360 32.15 -4.54 -8.17
N LYS A 361 32.43 -5.49 -9.05
CA LYS A 361 33.51 -6.43 -8.84
C LYS A 361 34.73 -5.54 -8.76
N THR A 362 35.01 -5.00 -7.58
CA THR A 362 36.32 -4.48 -7.24
C THR A 362 37.17 -5.70 -7.50
N ARG A 363 37.89 -5.67 -8.62
CA ARG A 363 38.95 -6.64 -8.89
C ARG A 363 39.64 -6.79 -7.55
N ARG A 364 39.64 -8.00 -6.99
CA ARG A 364 40.55 -8.32 -5.89
C ARG A 364 41.94 -8.02 -6.42
N VAL A 365 42.41 -6.81 -6.16
CA VAL A 365 43.82 -6.49 -6.28
C VAL A 365 44.41 -7.26 -5.12
N SER A 366 45.02 -8.39 -5.44
CA SER A 366 45.80 -9.13 -4.47
C SER A 366 46.84 -8.17 -3.91
N ILE A 367 46.79 -7.92 -2.60
CA ILE A 367 47.72 -7.05 -1.86
C ILE A 367 49.17 -7.59 -1.92
N GLN A 368 49.41 -8.72 -2.59
CA GLN A 368 50.74 -9.29 -2.78
C GLN A 368 51.62 -8.54 -3.82
N ASN A 369 51.05 -7.67 -4.66
CA ASN A 369 51.84 -6.97 -5.70
C ASN A 369 52.14 -5.48 -5.42
N LEU A 370 51.71 -4.94 -4.28
CA LEU A 370 52.03 -3.56 -3.87
C LEU A 370 53.28 -3.45 -2.98
N LEU A 371 53.90 -4.59 -2.63
CA LEU A 371 55.15 -4.63 -1.84
C LEU A 371 56.39 -4.97 -2.67
N ALA A 372 56.27 -5.14 -3.99
CA ALA A 372 57.37 -5.51 -4.89
C ALA A 372 57.97 -4.33 -5.67
N SER A 373 57.75 -3.10 -5.23
CA SER A 373 58.36 -1.90 -5.81
C SER A 373 58.82 -0.96 -4.70
N ASN A 374 59.84 -1.42 -3.97
CA ASN A 374 60.81 -0.56 -3.29
C ASN A 374 62.11 -1.36 -3.14
N SER A 375 62.78 -1.59 -4.27
CA SER A 375 64.20 -1.93 -4.29
C SER A 375 64.99 -0.63 -4.36
N GLY A 376 65.62 -0.24 -3.25
CA GLY A 376 66.55 0.87 -3.24
C GLY A 376 67.10 1.20 -1.84
N SER A 377 68.41 0.98 -1.66
CA SER A 377 69.30 1.37 -0.55
C SER A 377 69.43 0.45 0.68
N GLU A 378 70.42 -0.44 0.57
CA GLU A 378 71.52 -0.76 1.51
C GLU A 378 71.39 -0.39 3.01
N TYR A 379 71.42 -1.39 3.90
CA TYR A 379 72.58 -1.76 4.76
C TYR A 379 72.20 -2.92 5.71
N SER A 380 73.14 -3.84 5.95
CA SER A 380 72.99 -5.10 6.70
C SER A 380 73.34 -4.97 8.22
N PRO A 381 73.50 -6.06 9.02
CA PRO A 381 72.53 -6.51 10.04
C PRO A 381 73.12 -6.62 11.47
N GLU A 382 72.28 -6.77 12.52
CA GLU A 382 72.66 -7.43 13.81
C GLU A 382 71.41 -7.58 14.72
N LYS A 383 70.91 -8.80 14.98
CA LYS A 383 71.21 -9.79 16.05
C LYS A 383 70.35 -9.66 17.34
N SER A 384 69.66 -10.78 17.63
CA SER A 384 69.53 -11.48 18.92
C SER A 384 68.39 -11.19 19.93
N GLY A 385 67.87 -12.31 20.49
CA GLY A 385 67.25 -12.45 21.82
C GLY A 385 65.72 -12.36 21.84
N SER A 386 64.93 -13.44 21.91
CA SER A 386 64.66 -14.38 23.01
C SER A 386 63.79 -13.81 24.15
N ASP A 387 62.82 -14.65 24.54
CA ASP A 387 61.99 -14.64 25.76
C ASP A 387 60.88 -13.58 25.85
N SER A 388 59.78 -13.75 26.59
CA SER A 388 58.90 -14.87 26.94
C SER A 388 57.75 -14.21 27.73
N THR A 389 56.58 -14.85 27.75
CA THR A 389 55.48 -14.67 28.73
C THR A 389 54.60 -13.40 28.72
N SER A 390 53.30 -13.67 28.51
CA SER A 390 52.12 -13.12 29.20
C SER A 390 52.00 -11.62 29.47
N ASN A 391 50.98 -10.98 28.88
CA ASN A 391 49.82 -10.50 29.64
C ASN A 391 48.72 -10.00 28.70
N VAL A 392 47.52 -10.50 28.92
CA VAL A 392 46.26 -9.97 28.37
C VAL A 392 45.92 -8.75 29.20
N GLN A 393 45.87 -7.57 28.59
CA GLN A 393 45.06 -6.44 29.07
C GLN A 393 44.84 -5.39 27.95
N ASP A 394 43.56 -5.09 27.76
CA ASP A 394 42.95 -3.82 27.39
C ASP A 394 43.48 -3.00 26.21
N PHE A 395 42.68 -3.00 25.12
CA PHE A 395 42.61 -1.84 24.22
C PHE A 395 41.25 -1.16 24.34
N ARG A 396 41.29 0.00 25.02
CA ARG A 396 40.25 1.04 25.01
C ARG A 396 40.03 1.51 23.57
N HIS A 397 38.77 1.62 23.16
CA HIS A 397 38.38 2.35 21.95
C HIS A 397 38.26 3.84 22.27
N GLY A 398 39.15 4.63 21.66
CA GLY A 398 38.92 6.04 21.39
C GLY A 398 39.13 6.23 19.90
N ASP A 399 38.07 6.59 19.18
CA ASP A 399 38.11 7.49 18.03
C ASP A 399 36.66 7.86 17.68
N ASP A 400 36.40 9.16 17.77
CA ASP A 400 35.12 9.83 17.57
C ASP A 400 34.59 9.68 16.14
N PHE A 401 33.41 9.07 15.97
CA PHE A 401 32.64 9.18 14.74
C PHE A 401 31.54 10.24 14.91
N TYR A 402 31.85 11.49 14.56
CA TYR A 402 30.85 12.52 14.31
C TYR A 402 30.05 12.16 13.05
N ILE A 403 28.77 11.81 13.20
CA ILE A 403 27.82 11.75 12.08
C ILE A 403 27.51 13.20 11.67
N LYS A 404 28.04 13.64 10.53
CA LYS A 404 27.58 14.88 9.87
C LYS A 404 26.12 14.68 9.45
N LEU A 405 25.20 15.31 10.18
CA LEU A 405 23.83 15.51 9.74
C LEU A 405 23.86 16.30 8.42
N ILE A 406 23.32 15.70 7.37
CA ILE A 406 23.06 16.38 6.10
C ILE A 406 21.94 17.39 6.37
N PRO A 407 22.08 18.69 6.03
CA PRO A 407 21.01 19.65 6.25
C PRO A 407 19.77 19.25 5.44
N SER A 408 18.60 19.38 6.06
CA SER A 408 17.31 19.24 5.40
C SER A 408 17.25 20.15 4.16
N PRO A 409 16.78 19.68 2.99
CA PRO A 409 16.56 20.57 1.87
C PRO A 409 15.46 21.57 2.26
N VAL A 410 15.86 22.84 2.39
CA VAL A 410 14.95 23.96 2.43
C VAL A 410 14.20 23.95 1.10
N LEU A 411 12.90 23.66 1.14
CA LEU A 411 12.00 23.90 0.01
C LEU A 411 11.90 25.42 -0.15
N ASP A 412 12.64 25.97 -1.12
CA ASP A 412 12.44 27.33 -1.60
C ASP A 412 11.04 27.44 -2.24
N ILE A 413 10.07 27.74 -1.38
CA ILE A 413 8.79 28.33 -1.77
C ILE A 413 9.14 29.73 -2.27
N PHE A 414 8.68 30.08 -3.48
CA PHE A 414 8.97 31.30 -4.26
C PHE A 414 10.12 31.22 -5.27
N SER A 415 9.84 30.64 -6.44
CA SER A 415 10.01 31.39 -7.70
C SER A 415 9.13 30.80 -8.81
N SER A 416 8.14 31.59 -9.21
CA SER A 416 7.37 31.39 -10.43
C SER A 416 8.20 31.80 -11.64
N SER A 417 8.37 30.91 -12.61
CA SER A 417 8.45 31.33 -14.02
C SER A 417 8.06 30.17 -14.92
N ALA A 418 6.83 30.24 -15.43
CA ALA A 418 6.38 29.45 -16.57
C ALA A 418 7.26 29.77 -17.80
N SER A 419 7.57 28.76 -18.60
CA SER A 419 8.02 28.95 -19.98
C SER A 419 7.01 28.28 -20.93
N PRO A 420 6.44 29.02 -21.90
CA PRO A 420 5.37 28.54 -22.78
C PRO A 420 5.97 27.82 -23.99
N GLY A 421 5.60 26.55 -24.20
CA GLY A 421 6.11 25.83 -25.37
C GLY A 421 5.80 24.35 -25.47
N PHE A 422 4.62 23.89 -25.06
CA PHE A 422 4.16 22.54 -25.41
C PHE A 422 2.63 22.40 -25.43
N MET A 423 1.94 23.46 -25.89
CA MET A 423 0.47 23.55 -25.93
C MET A 423 -0.04 23.73 -27.37
N GLN A 424 0.55 23.00 -28.32
CA GLN A 424 0.07 22.93 -29.71
C GLN A 424 0.35 21.54 -30.28
N ARG A 425 -0.47 20.54 -29.90
CA ARG A 425 -0.67 19.34 -30.72
C ARG A 425 -1.85 18.42 -30.36
N PHE A 426 -2.86 18.89 -29.62
CA PHE A 426 -4.05 18.08 -29.32
C PHE A 426 -5.38 18.88 -29.28
N ASP A 427 -5.54 19.85 -30.18
CA ASP A 427 -6.76 20.68 -30.30
C ASP A 427 -7.66 20.31 -31.50
N THR A 428 -7.69 19.06 -31.97
CA THR A 428 -8.52 18.71 -33.15
C THR A 428 -9.44 17.49 -33.06
N GLU A 429 -9.67 16.87 -31.90
CA GLU A 429 -10.57 15.69 -31.84
C GLU A 429 -11.62 15.66 -30.72
N TRP A 430 -11.97 16.78 -30.08
CA TRP A 430 -12.98 16.79 -28.99
C TRP A 430 -14.15 17.78 -29.14
N GLU A 431 -14.55 18.13 -30.37
CA GLU A 431 -15.69 19.03 -30.61
C GLU A 431 -17.01 18.37 -31.10
N ASN A 432 -17.21 17.05 -30.98
CA ASN A 432 -18.44 16.42 -31.51
C ASN A 432 -19.14 15.36 -30.62
N ILE A 433 -19.11 15.52 -29.30
CA ILE A 433 -19.98 14.72 -28.41
C ILE A 433 -20.78 15.67 -27.51
N ASP A 434 -21.68 16.43 -28.11
CA ASP A 434 -22.75 17.13 -27.40
C ASP A 434 -24.02 17.34 -28.24
N ARG A 435 -24.26 16.44 -29.21
CA ARG A 435 -25.57 16.26 -29.89
C ARG A 435 -25.73 14.82 -30.36
N LEU A 436 -26.32 13.97 -29.52
CA LEU A 436 -27.37 12.99 -29.84
C LEU A 436 -27.83 12.27 -28.59
#